data_AF-A0A250FXA0-F1
#
_entry.id   AF-A0A250FXA0-F1
#
_cell.length_a   1.000
_cell.length_b   1.000
_cell.length_c   1.000
_cell.angle_alpha   90.00
_cell.angle_beta   90.00
_cell.angle_gamma   90.00
#
_symmetry.space_group_name_H-M   'P 1'
#
loop_
_entity.id
_entity.type
_entity.pdbx_description
1 polymer ?
#
loop_
_entity_poly.entity_id
_entity_poly.type
_entity_poly.pdbx_seq_one_letter_code
_entity_poly.pdbx_strand_id
1 'polypeptide(L)'
;MKKTFFYVVFLLVVTITTSCVLLNPVYDNLKLSASEVTVEEGDKAAFEIISGSGDYLITVVDTRIGVATLSGTTVVIKGIKEGKSSIIVFDKNTDERAVVEINITKLIPRMTFTTTESIGKMFTLGLLGSEYNGGELPNNVWIDINNNGMKEKGEDLSEIQREYEHNLGYVLVNYPRTHIYAFKLLSQTVTIYGDVAHLDFLNLGEVTKPYYEKDYPNMHSGSEYKKNPTKLTSLEVKKNKKLEVLRCGLTGISTLDVRGMRLSLLDCSKNNLKSLDVGGSSISVLRCSDNQLTSLKLGYVERLNCENNQLADLGNLELVKRLLCANNQLTTLAFKGGSIEYLDCTENRINAEAMANLVNSLPFGKIEYERVGLDGLLYPIQNIIITNSNSPTEKNQITPENIAALKKKQWKVGWTDHTDNGKFKEY
;
A
#
# COMPACT_ATOMS: atom_id res chain seq x y z
N MET A 1 -49.95 -49.20 -80.51
CA MET A 1 -48.74 -48.74 -81.22
C MET A 1 -48.65 -47.22 -81.09
N LYS A 2 -47.58 -46.74 -80.46
CA LYS A 2 -47.38 -45.34 -80.04
C LYS A 2 -47.28 -44.41 -81.27
N LYS A 3 -47.98 -43.27 -81.23
CA LYS A 3 -47.77 -42.13 -82.12
C LYS A 3 -47.24 -40.95 -81.30
N THR A 4 -46.05 -40.50 -81.68
CA THR A 4 -45.36 -39.32 -81.16
C THR A 4 -45.84 -38.09 -81.95
N PHE A 5 -46.15 -37.00 -81.26
CA PHE A 5 -46.30 -35.68 -81.88
C PHE A 5 -45.51 -34.66 -81.05
N PHE A 6 -44.57 -34.00 -81.71
CA PHE A 6 -43.75 -32.93 -81.17
C PHE A 6 -44.58 -31.64 -81.07
N TYR A 7 -44.51 -30.94 -79.93
CA TYR A 7 -44.90 -29.53 -79.83
C TYR A 7 -43.77 -28.70 -79.24
N VAL A 8 -43.47 -27.61 -79.92
CA VAL A 8 -42.46 -26.59 -79.62
C VAL A 8 -42.94 -25.77 -78.43
N VAL A 9 -42.09 -25.61 -77.42
CA VAL A 9 -42.34 -24.81 -76.22
C VAL A 9 -41.89 -23.36 -76.45
N PHE A 10 -42.81 -22.42 -76.27
CA PHE A 10 -42.53 -20.98 -76.23
C PHE A 10 -41.86 -20.61 -74.91
N LEU A 11 -40.72 -19.90 -75.00
CA LEU A 11 -39.96 -19.38 -73.86
C LEU A 11 -40.58 -18.05 -73.41
N LEU A 12 -41.14 -18.00 -72.19
CA LEU A 12 -41.66 -16.77 -71.58
C LEU A 12 -40.61 -16.24 -70.60
N VAL A 13 -39.95 -15.14 -70.95
CA VAL A 13 -39.00 -14.44 -70.08
C VAL A 13 -39.78 -13.58 -69.10
N VAL A 14 -39.82 -13.98 -67.83
CA VAL A 14 -40.37 -13.17 -66.73
C VAL A 14 -39.20 -12.44 -66.06
N THR A 15 -39.12 -11.13 -66.25
CA THR A 15 -38.21 -10.26 -65.48
C THR A 15 -38.80 -10.02 -64.10
N ILE A 16 -38.25 -10.68 -63.08
CA ILE A 16 -38.57 -10.41 -61.68
C ILE A 16 -37.70 -9.25 -61.21
N THR A 17 -38.28 -8.06 -61.03
CA THR A 17 -37.62 -6.97 -60.29
C THR A 17 -37.86 -7.21 -58.80
N THR A 18 -36.89 -7.78 -58.10
CA THR A 18 -36.86 -7.78 -56.63
C THR A 18 -36.59 -6.37 -56.14
N SER A 19 -37.66 -5.63 -55.82
CA SER A 19 -37.54 -4.40 -55.05
C SER A 19 -37.07 -4.79 -53.64
N CYS A 20 -35.78 -4.62 -53.35
CA CYS A 20 -35.22 -4.82 -52.03
C CYS A 20 -35.73 -3.70 -51.13
N VAL A 21 -36.80 -3.96 -50.37
CA VAL A 21 -37.23 -3.07 -49.29
C VAL A 21 -36.16 -3.20 -48.20
N LEU A 22 -35.31 -2.18 -48.07
CA LEU A 22 -34.52 -1.98 -46.87
C LEU A 22 -35.51 -1.81 -45.71
N LEU A 23 -35.70 -2.85 -44.90
CA LEU A 23 -36.35 -2.71 -43.61
C LEU A 23 -35.44 -1.83 -42.76
N ASN A 24 -35.89 -0.62 -42.45
CA ASN A 24 -35.18 0.20 -41.48
C ASN A 24 -35.16 -0.57 -40.15
N PRO A 25 -33.99 -0.73 -39.52
CA PRO A 25 -33.90 -1.36 -38.22
C PRO A 25 -34.77 -0.58 -37.23
N VAL A 26 -35.62 -1.31 -36.49
CA VAL A 26 -36.44 -0.75 -35.41
C VAL A 26 -35.61 -0.87 -34.14
N TYR A 27 -35.35 0.26 -33.49
CA TYR A 27 -34.60 0.33 -32.24
C TYR A 27 -35.54 0.65 -31.08
N ASP A 28 -35.18 0.18 -29.90
CA ASP A 28 -35.83 0.60 -28.66
C ASP A 28 -35.45 2.05 -28.32
N ASN A 29 -36.29 2.73 -27.55
CA ASN A 29 -35.98 4.06 -27.04
C ASN A 29 -34.82 4.01 -26.05
N LEU A 30 -34.03 5.08 -26.01
CA LEU A 30 -32.91 5.25 -25.11
C LEU A 30 -33.41 5.36 -23.66
N LYS A 31 -32.94 4.44 -22.81
CA LYS A 31 -33.26 4.43 -21.38
C LYS A 31 -32.00 4.24 -20.55
N LEU A 32 -31.85 5.04 -19.50
CA LEU A 32 -30.71 4.98 -18.58
C LEU A 32 -31.14 4.46 -17.21
N SER A 33 -30.22 3.85 -16.47
CA SER A 33 -30.48 3.35 -15.11
C SER A 33 -30.54 4.43 -14.05
N ALA A 34 -30.10 5.65 -14.36
CA ALA A 34 -30.10 6.78 -13.46
C ALA A 34 -30.29 8.09 -14.26
N SER A 35 -30.99 9.04 -13.66
CA SER A 35 -31.05 10.44 -14.12
C SER A 35 -30.06 11.34 -13.39
N GLU A 36 -29.56 10.90 -12.23
CA GLU A 36 -28.55 11.59 -11.43
C GLU A 36 -27.57 10.56 -10.83
N VAL A 37 -26.29 10.91 -10.77
CA VAL A 37 -25.26 10.12 -10.08
C VAL A 37 -24.42 11.03 -9.18
N THR A 38 -24.32 10.69 -7.90
CA THR A 38 -23.42 11.37 -6.96
C THR A 38 -22.13 10.58 -6.80
N VAL A 39 -20.97 11.25 -6.87
CA VAL A 39 -19.64 10.63 -6.75
C VAL A 39 -18.74 11.49 -5.85
N GLU A 40 -17.97 10.89 -4.96
CA GLU A 40 -16.97 11.64 -4.21
C GLU A 40 -15.76 11.99 -5.10
N GLU A 41 -15.10 13.11 -4.84
CA GLU A 41 -13.88 13.51 -5.55
C GLU A 41 -12.81 12.39 -5.52
N GLY A 42 -12.30 12.02 -6.70
CA GLY A 42 -11.31 10.95 -6.88
C GLY A 42 -11.90 9.54 -6.99
N ASP A 43 -13.14 9.33 -6.55
CA ASP A 43 -13.85 8.07 -6.66
C ASP A 43 -14.49 7.88 -8.03
N LYS A 44 -15.07 6.70 -8.22
CA LYS A 44 -15.82 6.33 -9.42
C LYS A 44 -17.22 5.86 -9.06
N ALA A 45 -18.16 6.11 -9.96
CA ALA A 45 -19.47 5.50 -9.96
C ALA A 45 -19.82 5.08 -11.39
N ALA A 46 -20.89 4.32 -11.56
CA ALA A 46 -21.35 3.91 -12.87
C ALA A 46 -22.87 3.96 -12.96
N PHE A 47 -23.36 4.12 -14.19
CA PHE A 47 -24.75 3.87 -14.56
C PHE A 47 -24.77 3.10 -15.88
N GLU A 48 -25.91 2.45 -16.16
CA GLU A 48 -26.10 1.60 -17.33
C GLU A 48 -27.04 2.26 -18.34
N ILE A 49 -26.74 2.03 -19.62
CA ILE A 49 -27.70 2.22 -20.72
C ILE A 49 -28.54 0.95 -20.81
N ILE A 50 -29.81 1.03 -20.43
CA ILE A 50 -30.74 -0.11 -20.29
C ILE A 50 -31.31 -0.53 -21.65
N SER A 51 -31.64 0.44 -22.50
CA SER A 51 -32.18 0.21 -23.85
C SER A 51 -31.77 1.33 -24.79
N GLY A 52 -31.84 1.06 -26.09
CA GLY A 52 -31.39 1.91 -27.18
C GLY A 52 -30.90 1.07 -28.35
N SER A 53 -30.23 1.69 -29.32
CA SER A 53 -29.74 1.02 -30.53
C SER A 53 -28.48 0.19 -30.33
N GLY A 54 -27.74 0.41 -29.24
CA GLY A 54 -26.44 -0.20 -28.99
C GLY A 54 -25.24 0.59 -29.52
N ASP A 55 -25.45 1.66 -30.29
CA ASP A 55 -24.37 2.56 -30.74
C ASP A 55 -24.51 3.94 -30.10
N TYR A 56 -23.69 4.16 -29.08
CA TYR A 56 -23.79 5.34 -28.23
C TYR A 56 -22.55 6.21 -28.31
N LEU A 57 -22.75 7.50 -28.05
CA LEU A 57 -21.69 8.47 -27.77
C LEU A 57 -22.00 9.17 -26.45
N ILE A 58 -20.98 9.35 -25.61
CA ILE A 58 -21.10 10.15 -24.39
C ILE A 58 -20.31 11.45 -24.51
N THR A 59 -20.87 12.52 -23.97
CA THR A 59 -20.18 13.81 -23.82
C THR A 59 -20.35 14.30 -22.39
N VAL A 60 -19.25 14.63 -21.73
CA VAL A 60 -19.27 15.26 -20.41
C VAL A 60 -19.24 16.77 -20.59
N VAL A 61 -20.20 17.48 -20.00
CA VAL A 61 -20.39 18.92 -20.23
C VAL A 61 -19.23 19.74 -19.64
N ASP A 62 -18.84 19.47 -18.39
CA ASP A 62 -17.66 20.08 -17.77
C ASP A 62 -16.69 19.00 -17.27
N THR A 63 -15.60 18.82 -18.01
CA THR A 63 -14.58 17.81 -17.72
C THR A 63 -13.68 18.18 -16.53
N ARG A 64 -13.75 19.42 -16.03
CA ARG A 64 -13.02 19.86 -14.84
C ARG A 64 -13.68 19.36 -13.56
N ILE A 65 -14.97 19.03 -13.61
CA ILE A 65 -15.76 18.52 -12.49
C ILE A 65 -15.73 16.99 -12.47
N GLY A 66 -15.94 16.35 -13.61
CA GLY A 66 -15.89 14.89 -13.73
C GLY A 66 -15.50 14.47 -15.14
N VAL A 67 -15.01 13.24 -15.29
CA VAL A 67 -14.79 12.61 -16.61
C VAL A 67 -15.53 11.29 -16.66
N ALA A 68 -15.85 10.80 -17.85
CA ALA A 68 -16.54 9.53 -18.01
C ALA A 68 -16.01 8.73 -19.20
N THR A 69 -16.12 7.42 -19.10
CA THR A 69 -15.78 6.47 -20.16
C THR A 69 -16.95 5.53 -20.39
N LEU A 70 -17.22 5.20 -21.65
CA LEU A 70 -18.21 4.21 -22.04
C LEU A 70 -17.51 2.91 -22.45
N SER A 71 -17.99 1.78 -21.93
CA SER A 71 -17.56 0.44 -22.35
C SER A 71 -18.79 -0.46 -22.48
N GLY A 72 -19.19 -0.78 -23.72
CA GLY A 72 -20.47 -1.44 -23.98
C GLY A 72 -21.63 -0.51 -23.61
N THR A 73 -22.41 -0.90 -22.59
CA THR A 73 -23.53 -0.11 -22.04
C THR A 73 -23.19 0.63 -20.75
N THR A 74 -22.04 0.31 -20.13
CA THR A 74 -21.66 0.88 -18.84
C THR A 74 -20.94 2.20 -19.02
N VAL A 75 -21.48 3.25 -18.40
CA VAL A 75 -20.81 4.55 -18.29
C VAL A 75 -20.17 4.66 -16.92
N VAL A 76 -18.84 4.71 -16.88
CA VAL A 76 -18.07 4.88 -15.64
C VAL A 76 -17.65 6.33 -15.50
N ILE A 77 -18.05 6.96 -14.41
CA ILE A 77 -17.77 8.34 -14.05
C ILE A 77 -16.60 8.35 -13.07
N LYS A 78 -15.68 9.30 -13.22
CA LYS A 78 -14.63 9.61 -12.23
C LYS A 78 -14.80 11.06 -11.78
N GLY A 79 -14.97 11.27 -10.48
CA GLY A 79 -14.99 12.60 -9.89
C GLY A 79 -13.61 13.26 -9.95
N ILE A 80 -13.55 14.52 -10.40
CA ILE A 80 -12.31 15.30 -10.50
C ILE A 80 -12.28 16.42 -9.46
N LYS A 81 -13.39 17.15 -9.29
CA LYS A 81 -13.49 18.26 -8.33
C LYS A 81 -14.94 18.45 -7.91
N GLU A 82 -15.15 18.82 -6.64
CA GLU A 82 -16.48 19.19 -6.12
C GLU A 82 -17.22 20.17 -7.05
N GLY A 83 -18.47 19.84 -7.36
CA GLY A 83 -19.34 20.62 -8.24
C GLY A 83 -20.36 19.76 -8.99
N LYS A 84 -21.20 20.41 -9.80
CA LYS A 84 -22.21 19.74 -10.63
C LYS A 84 -21.88 19.84 -12.10
N SER A 85 -22.07 18.76 -12.84
CA SER A 85 -21.92 18.69 -14.30
C SER A 85 -23.00 17.77 -14.85
N SER A 86 -22.91 17.40 -16.13
CA SER A 86 -23.83 16.44 -16.72
C SER A 86 -23.15 15.61 -17.79
N ILE A 87 -23.70 14.44 -18.04
CA ILE A 87 -23.30 13.54 -19.13
C ILE A 87 -24.47 13.44 -20.08
N ILE A 88 -24.21 13.77 -21.34
CA ILE A 88 -25.15 13.59 -22.43
C ILE A 88 -24.83 12.24 -23.07
N VAL A 89 -25.81 11.33 -23.06
CA VAL A 89 -25.78 10.09 -23.82
C VAL A 89 -26.57 10.34 -25.10
N PHE A 90 -25.91 10.15 -26.24
CA PHE A 90 -26.50 10.27 -27.56
C PHE A 90 -26.56 8.89 -28.20
N ASP A 91 -27.76 8.46 -28.57
CA ASP A 91 -27.99 7.29 -29.40
C ASP A 91 -27.87 7.69 -30.88
N LYS A 92 -26.88 7.13 -31.57
CA LYS A 92 -26.54 7.58 -32.93
C LYS A 92 -27.53 7.13 -33.99
N ASN A 93 -28.33 6.10 -33.72
CA ASN A 93 -29.25 5.54 -34.71
C ASN A 93 -30.70 6.00 -34.51
N THR A 94 -31.07 6.41 -33.29
CA THR A 94 -32.40 6.94 -32.98
C THR A 94 -32.43 8.47 -32.87
N ASP A 95 -31.27 9.12 -32.88
CA ASP A 95 -31.06 10.54 -32.59
C ASP A 95 -31.54 10.98 -31.19
N GLU A 96 -31.88 10.03 -30.32
CA GLU A 96 -32.33 10.31 -28.96
C GLU A 96 -31.18 10.76 -28.06
N ARG A 97 -31.52 11.62 -27.10
CA ARG A 97 -30.58 12.15 -26.11
C ARG A 97 -31.15 11.97 -24.71
N ALA A 98 -30.32 11.49 -23.82
CA ALA A 98 -30.60 11.45 -22.39
C ALA A 98 -29.50 12.18 -21.64
N VAL A 99 -29.87 12.88 -20.58
CA VAL A 99 -28.95 13.63 -19.72
C VAL A 99 -28.93 12.97 -18.36
N VAL A 100 -27.73 12.72 -17.84
CA VAL A 100 -27.50 12.31 -16.46
C VAL A 100 -26.81 13.45 -15.74
N GLU A 101 -27.44 13.98 -14.70
CA GLU A 101 -26.80 14.93 -13.80
C GLU A 101 -25.71 14.22 -13.00
N ILE A 102 -24.53 14.83 -12.89
CA ILE A 102 -23.48 14.31 -12.03
C ILE A 102 -23.16 15.33 -10.95
N ASN A 103 -23.22 14.88 -9.70
CA ASN A 103 -22.92 15.69 -8.53
C ASN A 103 -21.65 15.15 -7.88
N ILE A 104 -20.56 15.90 -7.99
CA ILE A 104 -19.29 15.53 -7.38
C ILE A 104 -19.22 16.17 -6.00
N THR A 105 -19.18 15.37 -4.95
CA THR A 105 -19.01 15.86 -3.58
C THR A 105 -17.55 15.98 -3.21
N LYS A 106 -17.25 16.91 -2.29
CA LYS A 106 -15.92 17.02 -1.71
C LYS A 106 -15.48 15.70 -1.07
N LEU A 107 -14.22 15.34 -1.26
CA LEU A 107 -13.58 14.24 -0.53
C LEU A 107 -13.65 14.51 0.97
N ILE A 108 -14.25 13.60 1.73
CA ILE A 108 -14.21 13.61 3.19
C ILE A 108 -13.03 12.73 3.63
N PRO A 109 -11.97 13.29 4.25
CA PRO A 109 -10.85 12.51 4.75
C PRO A 109 -11.32 11.46 5.73
N ARG A 110 -11.02 10.19 5.43
CA ARG A 110 -11.33 9.07 6.30
C ARG A 110 -10.42 7.88 6.09
N MET A 111 -10.37 7.01 7.08
CA MET A 111 -9.74 5.70 7.01
C MET A 111 -10.69 4.69 7.66
N THR A 112 -10.74 3.48 7.14
CA THR A 112 -11.65 2.45 7.64
C THR A 112 -10.87 1.17 7.88
N PHE A 113 -11.17 0.49 8.98
CA PHE A 113 -10.66 -0.87 9.20
C PHE A 113 -11.79 -1.78 9.62
N THR A 114 -11.66 -3.06 9.27
CA THR A 114 -12.56 -4.12 9.73
C THR A 114 -11.75 -5.14 10.52
N THR A 115 -12.31 -5.61 11.64
CA THR A 115 -11.68 -6.53 12.57
C THR A 115 -12.54 -7.75 12.86
N THR A 116 -11.90 -8.89 13.20
CA THR A 116 -12.63 -10.07 13.70
C THR A 116 -12.87 -10.02 15.20
N GLU A 117 -12.44 -8.97 15.89
CA GLU A 117 -12.67 -8.82 17.32
C GLU A 117 -14.17 -8.72 17.62
N SER A 118 -14.56 -9.19 18.81
CA SER A 118 -15.97 -9.17 19.20
C SER A 118 -16.43 -7.74 19.48
N ILE A 119 -17.65 -7.42 19.03
CA ILE A 119 -18.35 -6.20 19.48
C ILE A 119 -18.35 -6.19 21.00
N GLY A 120 -18.01 -5.04 21.57
CA GLY A 120 -17.85 -4.84 23.00
C GLY A 120 -16.43 -5.04 23.55
N LYS A 121 -15.47 -5.49 22.74
CA LYS A 121 -14.06 -5.51 23.13
C LYS A 121 -13.50 -4.08 23.17
N MET A 122 -12.61 -3.81 24.12
CA MET A 122 -11.79 -2.59 24.11
C MET A 122 -10.75 -2.65 22.98
N PHE A 123 -10.61 -1.55 22.28
CA PHE A 123 -9.69 -1.36 21.16
C PHE A 123 -8.89 -0.09 21.40
N THR A 124 -7.59 -0.14 21.10
CA THR A 124 -6.68 1.00 21.27
C THR A 124 -6.06 1.40 19.94
N LEU A 125 -5.97 2.72 19.72
CA LEU A 125 -5.36 3.31 18.52
C LEU A 125 -4.48 4.49 18.90
N GLY A 126 -3.32 4.57 18.27
CA GLY A 126 -2.49 5.76 18.27
C GLY A 126 -2.88 6.66 17.11
N LEU A 127 -3.27 7.91 17.41
CA LEU A 127 -3.56 8.93 16.42
C LEU A 127 -2.73 10.19 16.70
N LEU A 128 -2.25 10.85 15.64
CA LEU A 128 -1.63 12.17 15.75
C LEU A 128 -1.93 13.07 14.55
N GLY A 129 -2.05 14.38 14.81
CA GLY A 129 -2.09 15.44 13.80
C GLY A 129 -0.72 15.70 13.16
N SER A 130 -0.67 16.59 12.18
CA SER A 130 0.47 16.80 11.28
C SER A 130 1.65 17.59 11.87
N GLU A 131 1.87 17.59 13.18
CA GLU A 131 3.07 18.23 13.75
C GLU A 131 3.97 17.24 14.47
N TYR A 132 5.23 17.21 14.00
CA TYR A 132 6.35 16.37 14.43
C TYR A 132 6.71 16.50 15.93
N ASN A 133 6.04 17.38 16.67
CA ASN A 133 6.25 17.67 18.09
C ASN A 133 5.04 17.36 18.98
N GLY A 134 4.15 16.45 18.55
CA GLY A 134 2.97 16.09 19.34
C GLY A 134 1.82 17.09 19.16
N GLY A 135 1.69 17.68 17.98
CA GLY A 135 0.59 18.59 17.68
C GLY A 135 -0.76 17.93 17.97
N GLU A 136 -1.67 18.72 18.56
CA GLU A 136 -3.04 18.28 18.79
C GLU A 136 -3.64 17.78 17.47
N LEU A 137 -4.43 16.70 17.55
CA LEU A 137 -5.22 16.29 16.41
C LEU A 137 -6.13 17.46 16.01
N PRO A 138 -6.30 17.74 14.71
CA PRO A 138 -7.21 18.80 14.32
C PRO A 138 -8.63 18.48 14.81
N ASN A 139 -9.37 19.52 15.18
CA ASN A 139 -10.72 19.41 15.76
C ASN A 139 -11.75 18.68 14.86
N ASN A 140 -11.39 18.37 13.61
CA ASN A 140 -12.22 17.62 12.68
C ASN A 140 -12.08 16.10 12.81
N VAL A 141 -11.19 15.59 13.67
CA VAL A 141 -10.98 14.14 13.83
C VAL A 141 -11.96 13.54 14.83
N TRP A 142 -12.61 12.43 14.45
CA TRP A 142 -13.49 11.64 15.30
C TRP A 142 -13.52 10.18 14.84
N ILE A 143 -13.93 9.27 15.72
CA ILE A 143 -13.95 7.83 15.47
C ILE A 143 -15.39 7.35 15.46
N ASP A 144 -15.87 6.98 14.28
CA ASP A 144 -17.16 6.34 14.05
C ASP A 144 -17.08 4.87 14.50
N ILE A 145 -17.40 4.62 15.77
CA ILE A 145 -17.21 3.32 16.43
C ILE A 145 -18.34 2.34 16.10
N ASN A 146 -19.47 2.83 15.58
CA ASN A 146 -20.61 2.03 15.13
C ASN A 146 -20.73 1.96 13.59
N ASN A 147 -19.93 2.74 12.86
CA ASN A 147 -19.84 2.83 11.41
C ASN A 147 -21.17 3.21 10.73
N ASN A 148 -21.88 4.19 11.31
CA ASN A 148 -23.12 4.72 10.76
C ASN A 148 -22.94 6.01 9.94
N GLY A 149 -21.74 6.58 9.93
CA GLY A 149 -21.39 7.80 9.18
C GLY A 149 -21.86 9.10 9.82
N MET A 150 -22.41 9.07 11.03
CA MET A 150 -22.91 10.23 11.76
C MET A 150 -22.15 10.36 13.09
N LYS A 151 -21.58 11.55 13.34
CA LYS A 151 -20.87 11.81 14.60
C LYS A 151 -21.85 11.85 15.77
N GLU A 152 -21.70 10.92 16.70
CA GLU A 152 -22.55 10.77 17.89
C GLU A 152 -21.77 11.01 19.20
N LYS A 153 -22.50 11.05 20.31
CA LYS A 153 -21.91 11.15 21.65
C LYS A 153 -21.02 9.93 21.92
N GLY A 154 -19.79 10.15 22.38
CA GLY A 154 -18.79 9.12 22.64
C GLY A 154 -17.87 8.82 21.45
N GLU A 155 -18.04 9.50 20.32
CA GLU A 155 -17.22 9.32 19.11
C GLU A 155 -16.22 10.47 18.88
N ASP A 156 -16.47 11.60 19.53
CA ASP A 156 -15.52 12.70 19.59
C ASP A 156 -14.28 12.29 20.41
N LEU A 157 -13.08 12.62 19.92
CA LEU A 157 -11.83 12.30 20.60
C LEU A 157 -11.72 12.91 22.01
N SER A 158 -12.42 14.00 22.30
CA SER A 158 -12.51 14.60 23.64
C SER A 158 -13.38 13.78 24.61
N GLU A 159 -14.28 12.95 24.09
CA GLU A 159 -15.19 12.09 24.84
C GLU A 159 -14.71 10.64 24.92
N ILE A 160 -13.82 10.23 24.00
CA ILE A 160 -13.13 8.93 24.05
C ILE A 160 -12.03 8.98 25.12
N GLN A 161 -11.99 7.96 25.98
CA GLN A 161 -11.01 7.88 27.06
C GLN A 161 -9.59 7.87 26.48
N ARG A 162 -8.82 8.90 26.85
CA ARG A 162 -7.36 8.89 26.70
C ARG A 162 -6.79 8.01 27.81
N GLU A 163 -6.34 6.81 27.45
CA GLU A 163 -5.42 6.07 28.31
C GLU A 163 -4.05 6.78 28.27
N TYR A 164 -3.39 6.83 29.44
CA TYR A 164 -2.16 7.56 29.72
C TYR A 164 -1.18 7.68 28.53
N GLU A 165 -0.56 8.86 28.38
CA GLU A 165 0.59 9.09 27.50
C GLU A 165 1.68 8.06 27.78
N HIS A 166 1.81 7.07 26.91
CA HIS A 166 2.95 6.16 26.98
C HIS A 166 4.14 6.81 26.26
N ASN A 167 5.18 7.14 27.03
CA ASN A 167 6.54 7.21 26.50
C ASN A 167 6.89 5.79 26.06
N LEU A 168 6.63 5.47 24.79
CA LEU A 168 7.12 4.26 24.14
C LEU A 168 8.65 4.39 24.06
N GLY A 169 9.32 3.99 25.14
CA GLY A 169 10.74 4.20 25.39
C GLY A 169 11.65 3.80 24.24
N TYR A 170 12.46 4.77 23.81
CA TYR A 170 13.85 4.67 23.35
C TYR A 170 14.37 3.31 22.83
N VAL A 171 13.95 2.92 21.61
CA VAL A 171 14.78 2.08 20.71
C VAL A 171 14.84 2.65 19.28
N LEU A 172 14.10 3.70 18.95
CA LEU A 172 14.26 4.43 17.69
C LEU A 172 14.34 5.92 17.99
N VAL A 173 15.50 6.51 17.69
CA VAL A 173 15.75 7.95 17.77
C VAL A 173 14.65 8.67 16.95
N ASN A 174 13.89 9.58 17.59
CA ASN A 174 12.80 10.42 17.05
C ASN A 174 11.38 9.80 16.98
N TYR A 175 10.74 9.57 18.13
CA TYR A 175 9.28 9.35 18.21
C TYR A 175 8.54 10.64 18.63
N PRO A 176 7.65 11.21 17.81
CA PRO A 176 6.65 12.16 18.30
C PRO A 176 5.64 11.43 19.20
N ARG A 177 5.22 12.09 20.29
CA ARG A 177 4.16 11.60 21.20
C ARG A 177 2.91 11.28 20.36
N THR A 178 2.48 10.03 20.33
CA THR A 178 1.23 9.63 19.67
C THR A 178 0.15 9.57 20.74
N HIS A 179 -1.02 10.15 20.49
CA HIS A 179 -2.13 10.12 21.45
C HIS A 179 -2.85 8.78 21.34
N ILE A 180 -3.02 8.09 22.47
CA ILE A 180 -3.67 6.78 22.53
C ILE A 180 -5.14 6.98 22.88
N TYR A 181 -6.01 6.42 22.03
CA TYR A 181 -7.46 6.44 22.18
C TYR A 181 -7.95 5.03 22.43
N ALA A 182 -8.66 4.83 23.55
CA ALA A 182 -9.24 3.55 23.93
C ALA A 182 -10.76 3.64 23.84
N PHE A 183 -11.39 2.76 23.06
CA PHE A 183 -12.84 2.74 22.88
C PHE A 183 -13.37 1.32 22.80
N LYS A 184 -14.65 1.15 23.12
CA LYS A 184 -15.36 -0.12 23.01
C LYS A 184 -15.91 -0.25 21.59
N LEU A 185 -15.61 -1.36 20.91
CA LEU A 185 -16.16 -1.62 19.57
C LEU A 185 -17.69 -1.71 19.63
N LEU A 186 -18.39 -0.90 18.86
CA LEU A 186 -19.84 -1.03 18.63
C LEU A 186 -20.15 -1.67 17.27
N SER A 187 -19.16 -1.71 16.38
CA SER A 187 -19.15 -2.41 15.12
C SER A 187 -17.79 -3.10 14.90
N GLN A 188 -17.78 -4.12 14.04
CA GLN A 188 -16.54 -4.74 13.57
C GLN A 188 -15.83 -3.92 12.49
N THR A 189 -16.53 -2.96 11.89
CA THR A 189 -15.95 -1.95 11.02
C THR A 189 -15.95 -0.63 11.77
N VAL A 190 -14.85 0.10 11.72
CA VAL A 190 -14.70 1.41 12.36
C VAL A 190 -14.13 2.36 11.33
N THR A 191 -14.69 3.57 11.27
CA THR A 191 -14.20 4.62 10.38
C THR A 191 -13.65 5.78 11.19
N ILE A 192 -12.45 6.21 10.89
CA ILE A 192 -11.81 7.39 11.47
C ILE A 192 -11.98 8.51 10.45
N TYR A 193 -12.70 9.55 10.83
CA TYR A 193 -12.89 10.74 9.99
C TYR A 193 -11.89 11.83 10.38
N GLY A 194 -11.54 12.67 9.41
CA GLY A 194 -10.67 13.83 9.59
C GLY A 194 -9.24 13.62 9.12
N ASP A 195 -8.45 14.69 9.23
CA ASP A 195 -7.08 14.76 8.73
C ASP A 195 -6.10 14.19 9.76
N VAL A 196 -5.84 12.88 9.68
CA VAL A 196 -4.88 12.20 10.55
C VAL A 196 -3.53 12.08 9.85
N ALA A 197 -2.45 12.50 10.51
CA ALA A 197 -1.11 12.35 9.95
C ALA A 197 -0.48 11.01 10.34
N HIS A 198 -0.69 10.55 11.58
CA HIS A 198 -0.13 9.29 12.06
C HIS A 198 -1.25 8.34 12.52
N LEU A 199 -1.24 7.12 11.99
CA LEU A 199 -2.11 6.02 12.42
C LEU A 199 -1.24 4.86 12.93
N ASP A 200 -1.46 4.44 14.17
CA ASP A 200 -0.74 3.35 14.83
C ASP A 200 -1.72 2.37 15.48
N PHE A 201 -1.64 1.10 15.12
CA PHE A 201 -2.48 0.06 15.73
C PHE A 201 -1.95 -0.43 17.09
N LEU A 202 -0.77 0.06 17.52
CA LEU A 202 -0.07 -0.11 18.81
C LEU A 202 0.25 -1.56 19.23
N ASN A 203 -0.66 -2.51 18.98
CA ASN A 203 -0.59 -3.93 19.33
C ASN A 203 -0.24 -4.14 20.81
N LEU A 204 -0.80 -3.32 21.70
CA LEU A 204 -0.52 -3.41 23.14
C LEU A 204 -1.12 -4.70 23.69
N GLY A 205 -0.29 -5.49 24.38
CA GLY A 205 -0.74 -6.59 25.22
C GLY A 205 -0.38 -6.39 26.68
N GLU A 206 -0.53 -7.44 27.47
CA GLU A 206 -0.32 -7.40 28.92
C GLU A 206 1.13 -7.07 29.28
N VAL A 207 1.32 -6.33 30.38
CA VAL A 207 2.64 -5.99 30.93
C VAL A 207 3.25 -7.26 31.53
N THR A 208 4.22 -7.88 30.85
CA THR A 208 4.70 -9.20 31.28
C THR A 208 5.90 -9.19 32.22
N LYS A 209 6.63 -8.07 32.38
CA LYS A 209 7.62 -7.80 33.46
C LYS A 209 8.34 -6.45 33.22
N PRO A 210 8.81 -5.76 34.28
CA PRO A 210 9.85 -4.75 34.13
C PRO A 210 11.16 -5.43 33.72
N TYR A 211 11.73 -5.05 32.58
CA TYR A 211 13.00 -5.61 32.10
C TYR A 211 14.16 -4.76 32.65
N TYR A 212 15.09 -5.40 33.35
CA TYR A 212 16.37 -4.84 33.76
C TYR A 212 17.48 -5.60 33.03
N GLU A 213 18.05 -5.02 31.99
CA GLU A 213 19.21 -5.58 31.29
C GLU A 213 20.48 -5.14 32.02
N LYS A 214 21.29 -6.11 32.45
CA LYS A 214 22.36 -5.91 33.44
C LYS A 214 23.69 -5.40 32.87
N ASP A 215 23.77 -5.14 31.56
CA ASP A 215 25.05 -4.86 30.87
C ASP A 215 25.16 -3.46 30.25
N TYR A 216 24.21 -2.55 30.50
CA TYR A 216 24.31 -1.14 30.09
C TYR A 216 23.90 -0.20 31.23
N PRO A 217 24.86 0.38 31.99
CA PRO A 217 24.58 1.02 33.28
C PRO A 217 23.76 2.33 33.24
N ASN A 218 23.22 2.75 32.09
CA ASN A 218 22.44 3.98 31.95
C ASN A 218 21.10 3.81 31.20
N MET A 219 20.50 2.61 31.17
CA MET A 219 19.15 2.41 30.60
C MET A 219 18.11 2.31 31.71
N HIS A 220 17.38 3.40 31.98
CA HIS A 220 16.24 3.38 32.89
C HIS A 220 15.10 2.50 32.31
N SER A 221 14.50 1.70 33.18
CA SER A 221 13.55 0.60 32.91
C SER A 221 12.46 0.91 31.88
N GLY A 222 12.44 0.17 30.77
CA GLY A 222 11.26 0.00 29.92
C GLY A 222 10.56 -1.31 30.26
N SER A 223 9.25 -1.30 30.46
CA SER A 223 8.45 -2.53 30.48
C SER A 223 8.28 -3.05 29.06
N GLU A 224 8.73 -4.26 28.76
CA GLU A 224 8.38 -4.93 27.51
C GLU A 224 6.88 -5.24 27.53
N TYR A 225 6.12 -4.55 26.68
CA TYR A 225 4.74 -4.92 26.38
C TYR A 225 4.77 -6.16 25.50
N LYS A 226 4.14 -7.25 25.93
CA LYS A 226 3.89 -8.37 25.03
C LYS A 226 3.01 -7.85 23.89
N LYS A 227 3.50 -7.79 22.66
CA LYS A 227 2.67 -7.34 21.54
C LYS A 227 1.53 -8.34 21.32
N ASN A 228 0.29 -7.87 21.41
CA ASN A 228 -0.89 -8.65 21.10
C ASN A 228 -1.37 -8.30 19.68
N PRO A 229 -1.51 -9.29 18.77
CA PRO A 229 -1.96 -9.02 17.41
C PRO A 229 -3.37 -8.44 17.39
N THR A 230 -3.54 -7.28 16.77
CA THR A 230 -4.86 -6.74 16.44
C THR A 230 -5.41 -7.46 15.22
N LYS A 231 -6.51 -8.21 15.32
CA LYS A 231 -6.96 -9.04 14.18
C LYS A 231 -7.78 -8.23 13.16
N LEU A 232 -7.13 -7.67 12.16
CA LEU A 232 -7.79 -6.97 11.05
C LEU A 232 -8.04 -7.90 9.85
N THR A 233 -9.17 -7.70 9.19
CA THR A 233 -9.49 -8.32 7.90
C THR A 233 -9.29 -7.36 6.73
N SER A 234 -9.47 -6.06 6.97
CA SER A 234 -9.24 -5.01 5.98
C SER A 234 -8.72 -3.72 6.63
N LEU A 235 -8.00 -2.94 5.83
CA LEU A 235 -7.52 -1.61 6.19
C LEU A 235 -7.49 -0.72 4.93
N GLU A 236 -8.31 0.33 4.94
CA GLU A 236 -8.45 1.31 3.87
C GLU A 236 -7.99 2.68 4.36
N VAL A 237 -6.89 3.18 3.80
CA VAL A 237 -6.27 4.45 4.24
C VAL A 237 -6.25 5.54 3.16
N LYS A 238 -6.60 5.19 1.91
CA LYS A 238 -6.40 6.05 0.75
C LYS A 238 -7.18 7.37 0.75
N LYS A 239 -8.29 7.45 1.48
CA LYS A 239 -9.10 8.67 1.55
C LYS A 239 -8.52 9.71 2.50
N ASN A 240 -7.60 9.32 3.37
CA ASN A 240 -6.82 10.26 4.16
C ASN A 240 -5.52 10.63 3.42
N LYS A 241 -5.56 11.75 2.70
CA LYS A 241 -4.41 12.25 1.92
C LYS A 241 -3.32 12.90 2.78
N LYS A 242 -3.58 13.14 4.06
CA LYS A 242 -2.64 13.73 5.03
C LYS A 242 -1.84 12.70 5.80
N LEU A 243 -2.10 11.41 5.60
CA LEU A 243 -1.36 10.35 6.28
C LEU A 243 0.11 10.34 5.85
N GLU A 244 0.99 10.45 6.84
CA GLU A 244 2.46 10.46 6.70
C GLU A 244 3.09 9.24 7.37
N VAL A 245 2.50 8.75 8.47
CA VAL A 245 2.99 7.58 9.20
C VAL A 245 1.88 6.56 9.33
N LEU A 246 2.14 5.34 8.84
CA LEU A 246 1.25 4.21 9.01
C LEU A 246 2.00 3.06 9.70
N ARG A 247 1.54 2.68 10.89
CA ARG A 247 1.99 1.47 11.59
C ARG A 247 0.82 0.51 11.76
N CYS A 248 0.77 -0.47 10.86
CA CYS A 248 -0.23 -1.54 10.82
C CYS A 248 0.44 -2.92 10.88
N GLY A 249 1.64 -3.01 11.44
CA GLY A 249 2.32 -4.29 11.65
C GLY A 249 1.55 -5.18 12.64
N LEU A 250 1.71 -6.50 12.54
CA LEU A 250 1.05 -7.48 13.41
C LEU A 250 -0.49 -7.37 13.42
N THR A 251 -1.09 -6.98 12.29
CA THR A 251 -2.56 -6.86 12.17
C THR A 251 -3.23 -8.03 11.45
N GLY A 252 -2.46 -8.87 10.75
CA GLY A 252 -2.98 -10.02 10.00
C GLY A 252 -3.57 -9.68 8.63
N ILE A 253 -3.52 -8.42 8.19
CA ILE A 253 -4.00 -8.01 6.87
C ILE A 253 -3.29 -8.78 5.74
N SER A 254 -4.05 -9.09 4.69
CA SER A 254 -3.55 -9.80 3.51
C SER A 254 -3.36 -8.90 2.28
N THR A 255 -3.92 -7.68 2.33
CA THR A 255 -3.79 -6.66 1.30
C THR A 255 -3.59 -5.28 1.93
N LEU A 256 -2.88 -4.40 1.24
CA LEU A 256 -2.69 -3.01 1.63
C LEU A 256 -2.47 -2.17 0.37
N ASP A 257 -3.31 -1.17 0.13
CA ASP A 257 -3.14 -0.24 -0.99
C ASP A 257 -2.75 1.16 -0.49
N VAL A 258 -1.47 1.49 -0.62
CA VAL A 258 -0.88 2.79 -0.26
C VAL A 258 -0.29 3.53 -1.46
N ARG A 259 -0.59 3.08 -2.68
CA ARG A 259 -0.04 3.67 -3.91
C ARG A 259 -0.43 5.13 -4.03
N GLY A 260 0.56 5.99 -4.32
CA GLY A 260 0.38 7.43 -4.47
C GLY A 260 0.22 8.20 -3.16
N MET A 261 0.35 7.54 -2.00
CA MET A 261 0.39 8.21 -0.69
C MET A 261 1.80 8.75 -0.40
N ARG A 262 1.88 9.84 0.37
CA ARG A 262 3.13 10.51 0.74
C ARG A 262 3.55 10.11 2.17
N LEU A 263 3.86 8.84 2.36
CA LEU A 263 4.27 8.30 3.66
C LEU A 263 5.76 8.56 3.91
N SER A 264 6.12 9.08 5.09
CA SER A 264 7.50 9.11 5.59
C SER A 264 7.90 7.77 6.23
N LEU A 265 6.94 7.09 6.88
CA LEU A 265 7.13 5.77 7.48
C LEU A 265 5.94 4.86 7.18
N LEU A 266 6.24 3.67 6.69
CA LEU A 266 5.30 2.55 6.60
C LEU A 266 5.86 1.34 7.34
N ASP A 267 5.16 0.91 8.38
CA ASP A 267 5.40 -0.37 9.06
C ASP A 267 4.18 -1.28 8.89
N CYS A 268 4.32 -2.26 8.00
CA CYS A 268 3.35 -3.32 7.75
C CYS A 268 3.96 -4.71 8.03
N SER A 269 4.96 -4.78 8.90
CA SER A 269 5.64 -6.03 9.28
C SER A 269 4.69 -7.05 9.94
N LYS A 270 5.02 -8.34 9.91
CA LYS A 270 4.26 -9.40 10.61
C LYS A 270 2.80 -9.50 10.17
N ASN A 271 2.56 -9.41 8.87
CA ASN A 271 1.23 -9.53 8.25
C ASN A 271 1.20 -10.71 7.26
N ASN A 272 0.10 -10.83 6.51
CA ASN A 272 -0.10 -11.90 5.53
C ASN A 272 -0.01 -11.39 4.09
N LEU A 273 0.75 -10.30 3.84
CA LEU A 273 0.86 -9.69 2.51
C LEU A 273 1.62 -10.61 1.56
N LYS A 274 1.05 -10.85 0.38
CA LYS A 274 1.70 -11.60 -0.72
C LYS A 274 2.41 -10.71 -1.73
N SER A 275 2.00 -9.45 -1.80
CA SER A 275 2.58 -8.42 -2.65
C SER A 275 2.42 -7.06 -2.01
N LEU A 276 3.37 -6.17 -2.25
CA LEU A 276 3.29 -4.77 -1.82
C LEU A 276 3.77 -3.86 -2.94
N ASP A 277 2.95 -2.87 -3.30
CA ASP A 277 3.27 -1.85 -4.28
C ASP A 277 3.31 -0.47 -3.60
N VAL A 278 4.52 0.06 -3.43
CA VAL A 278 4.80 1.42 -2.97
C VAL A 278 5.42 2.26 -4.09
N GLY A 279 5.25 1.84 -5.34
CA GLY A 279 5.76 2.55 -6.51
C GLY A 279 5.18 3.96 -6.62
N GLY A 280 6.04 4.92 -6.93
CA GLY A 280 5.69 6.34 -7.00
C GLY A 280 5.58 7.04 -5.65
N SER A 281 5.77 6.32 -4.53
CA SER A 281 5.89 6.91 -3.19
C SER A 281 7.36 7.23 -2.88
N SER A 282 7.57 8.19 -1.98
CA SER A 282 8.88 8.54 -1.41
C SER A 282 8.84 8.31 0.08
N ILE A 283 9.37 7.16 0.53
CA ILE A 283 9.27 6.67 1.90
C ILE A 283 10.66 6.65 2.54
N SER A 284 10.84 7.35 3.66
CA SER A 284 12.12 7.32 4.38
C SER A 284 12.37 5.96 5.03
N VAL A 285 11.33 5.37 5.65
CA VAL A 285 11.43 4.07 6.33
C VAL A 285 10.30 3.14 5.91
N LEU A 286 10.65 2.04 5.25
CA LEU A 286 9.73 0.95 4.91
C LEU A 286 10.10 -0.31 5.69
N ARG A 287 9.17 -0.80 6.51
CA ARG A 287 9.25 -2.09 7.19
C ARG A 287 8.12 -2.98 6.73
N CYS A 288 8.45 -4.05 6.03
CA CYS A 288 7.52 -5.06 5.55
C CYS A 288 8.04 -6.48 5.83
N SER A 289 8.86 -6.64 6.89
CA SER A 289 9.39 -7.94 7.31
C SER A 289 8.29 -8.92 7.70
N ASP A 290 8.62 -10.20 7.74
CA ASP A 290 7.73 -11.26 8.27
C ASP A 290 6.37 -11.26 7.56
N ASN A 291 6.39 -11.29 6.24
CA ASN A 291 5.21 -11.40 5.39
C ASN A 291 5.38 -12.60 4.45
N GLN A 292 4.54 -12.70 3.42
CA GLN A 292 4.61 -13.74 2.40
C GLN A 292 4.91 -13.12 1.03
N LEU A 293 5.66 -12.01 1.01
CA LEU A 293 5.87 -11.22 -0.21
C LEU A 293 6.66 -12.03 -1.24
N THR A 294 6.06 -12.24 -2.41
CA THR A 294 6.74 -12.75 -3.61
C THR A 294 7.05 -11.62 -4.59
N SER A 295 6.43 -10.46 -4.41
CA SER A 295 6.65 -9.25 -5.22
C SER A 295 6.63 -8.00 -4.33
N LEU A 296 7.66 -7.18 -4.48
CA LEU A 296 7.78 -5.88 -3.82
C LEU A 296 8.16 -4.84 -4.87
N LYS A 297 7.21 -3.96 -5.21
CA LYS A 297 7.46 -2.86 -6.14
C LYS A 297 7.82 -1.61 -5.35
N LEU A 298 9.08 -1.22 -5.44
CA LEU A 298 9.64 -0.08 -4.72
C LEU A 298 9.43 1.24 -5.46
N GLY A 299 9.28 2.32 -4.68
CA GLY A 299 9.49 3.70 -5.10
C GLY A 299 10.86 4.18 -4.60
N TYR A 300 10.94 5.44 -4.16
CA TYR A 300 12.14 5.94 -3.49
C TYR A 300 12.10 5.55 -2.01
N VAL A 301 13.06 4.70 -1.59
CA VAL A 301 13.18 4.23 -0.20
C VAL A 301 14.59 4.45 0.31
N GLU A 302 14.74 5.07 1.49
CA GLU A 302 16.06 5.28 2.11
C GLU A 302 16.44 4.11 3.03
N ARG A 303 15.50 3.63 3.85
CA ARG A 303 15.70 2.49 4.76
C ARG A 303 14.65 1.43 4.52
N LEU A 304 15.08 0.25 4.11
CA LEU A 304 14.22 -0.89 3.79
C LEU A 304 14.51 -2.06 4.71
N ASN A 305 13.49 -2.56 5.40
CA ASN A 305 13.48 -3.89 5.97
C ASN A 305 12.39 -4.73 5.30
N CYS A 306 12.81 -5.76 4.57
CA CYS A 306 11.96 -6.77 3.92
C CYS A 306 12.36 -8.20 4.30
N GLU A 307 12.97 -8.39 5.48
CA GLU A 307 13.41 -9.70 5.99
C GLU A 307 12.27 -10.71 6.09
N ASN A 308 12.59 -12.00 6.07
CA ASN A 308 11.61 -13.09 6.27
C ASN A 308 10.43 -13.00 5.30
N ASN A 309 10.73 -13.05 4.00
CA ASN A 309 9.76 -13.03 2.92
C ASN A 309 10.13 -14.09 1.86
N GLN A 310 9.50 -14.05 0.69
CA GLN A 310 9.71 -15.00 -0.40
C GLN A 310 10.22 -14.30 -1.66
N LEU A 311 10.89 -13.16 -1.53
CA LEU A 311 11.31 -12.30 -2.63
C LEU A 311 12.46 -12.94 -3.41
N ALA A 312 12.31 -13.08 -4.72
CA ALA A 312 13.36 -13.52 -5.62
C ALA A 312 14.13 -12.37 -6.27
N ASP A 313 13.55 -11.17 -6.25
CA ASP A 313 14.12 -9.94 -6.79
C ASP A 313 13.61 -8.73 -5.98
N LEU A 314 14.47 -7.71 -5.82
CA LEU A 314 14.13 -6.41 -5.24
C LEU A 314 14.09 -5.29 -6.29
N GLY A 315 14.41 -5.61 -7.55
CA GLY A 315 14.50 -4.65 -8.63
C GLY A 315 15.65 -3.67 -8.44
N ASN A 316 15.40 -2.40 -8.76
CA ASN A 316 16.43 -1.37 -8.77
C ASN A 316 16.53 -0.65 -7.41
N LEU A 317 17.72 -0.62 -6.83
CA LEU A 317 18.00 -0.05 -5.51
C LEU A 317 18.90 1.20 -5.64
N GLU A 318 18.34 2.32 -6.10
CA GLU A 318 19.15 3.52 -6.41
C GLU A 318 19.49 4.36 -5.17
N LEU A 319 18.55 4.50 -4.22
CA LEU A 319 18.67 5.45 -3.10
C LEU A 319 18.67 4.80 -1.70
N VAL A 320 18.71 3.46 -1.62
CA VAL A 320 18.69 2.75 -0.34
C VAL A 320 20.02 2.93 0.38
N LYS A 321 19.97 3.47 1.60
CA LYS A 321 21.12 3.61 2.51
C LYS A 321 21.24 2.45 3.49
N ARG A 322 20.10 1.88 3.90
CA ARG A 322 20.07 0.71 4.79
C ARG A 322 19.11 -0.33 4.26
N LEU A 323 19.62 -1.52 3.98
CA LEU A 323 18.87 -2.66 3.50
C LEU A 323 19.01 -3.84 4.46
N LEU A 324 17.88 -4.32 4.97
CA LEU A 324 17.73 -5.60 5.65
C LEU A 324 16.84 -6.48 4.77
N CYS A 325 17.44 -7.46 4.10
CA CYS A 325 16.75 -8.38 3.19
C CYS A 325 17.06 -9.85 3.49
N ALA A 326 17.46 -10.15 4.73
CA ALA A 326 17.74 -11.49 5.19
C ALA A 326 16.55 -12.45 4.99
N ASN A 327 16.85 -13.75 4.84
CA ASN A 327 15.86 -14.82 4.73
C ASN A 327 14.80 -14.57 3.64
N ASN A 328 15.28 -14.57 2.39
CA ASN A 328 14.48 -14.42 1.18
C ASN A 328 14.95 -15.46 0.13
N GLN A 329 14.59 -15.25 -1.14
CA GLN A 329 14.96 -16.14 -2.25
C GLN A 329 15.84 -15.43 -3.29
N LEU A 330 16.53 -14.35 -2.90
CA LEU A 330 17.31 -13.52 -3.81
C LEU A 330 18.49 -14.31 -4.39
N THR A 331 18.61 -14.31 -5.71
CA THR A 331 19.75 -14.92 -6.43
C THR A 331 20.76 -13.87 -6.88
N THR A 332 20.34 -12.61 -6.95
CA THR A 332 21.19 -11.48 -7.31
C THR A 332 20.79 -10.27 -6.48
N LEU A 333 21.75 -9.38 -6.25
CA LEU A 333 21.53 -8.07 -5.64
C LEU A 333 22.56 -7.12 -6.24
N ALA A 334 22.12 -5.96 -6.72
CA ALA A 334 23.02 -4.96 -7.29
C ALA A 334 22.51 -3.56 -7.00
N PHE A 335 23.45 -2.64 -6.81
CA PHE A 335 23.19 -1.23 -6.59
C PHE A 335 23.64 -0.43 -7.82
N LYS A 336 22.76 0.41 -8.38
CA LYS A 336 23.09 1.30 -9.50
C LYS A 336 23.40 2.69 -8.96
N GLY A 337 24.68 2.92 -8.63
CA GLY A 337 25.07 4.06 -7.79
C GLY A 337 24.84 3.76 -6.31
N GLY A 338 25.37 4.57 -5.38
CA GLY A 338 25.29 4.17 -3.98
C GLY A 338 25.49 5.27 -2.95
N SER A 339 24.56 5.26 -1.99
CA SER A 339 24.72 5.74 -0.60
C SER A 339 24.50 4.58 0.39
N ILE A 340 24.54 3.32 -0.07
CA ILE A 340 24.33 2.14 0.79
C ILE A 340 25.43 2.09 1.86
N GLU A 341 25.00 2.08 3.11
CA GLU A 341 25.81 2.15 4.32
C GLU A 341 25.70 0.87 5.15
N TYR A 342 24.54 0.22 5.10
CA TYR A 342 24.29 -1.01 5.83
C TYR A 342 23.52 -1.99 4.96
N LEU A 343 24.06 -3.21 4.83
CA LEU A 343 23.44 -4.30 4.09
C LEU A 343 23.47 -5.58 4.91
N ASP A 344 22.30 -6.14 5.18
CA ASP A 344 22.16 -7.54 5.60
C ASP A 344 21.41 -8.30 4.50
N CYS A 345 22.10 -9.23 3.85
CA CYS A 345 21.54 -10.09 2.81
C CYS A 345 21.66 -11.58 3.14
N THR A 346 21.85 -11.93 4.42
CA THR A 346 21.99 -13.32 4.89
C THR A 346 20.78 -14.19 4.50
N GLU A 347 20.96 -15.51 4.52
CA GLU A 347 19.91 -16.50 4.26
C GLU A 347 19.19 -16.27 2.92
N ASN A 348 19.98 -16.00 1.87
CA ASN A 348 19.51 -15.89 0.49
C ASN A 348 20.16 -16.98 -0.38
N ARG A 349 20.12 -16.83 -1.72
CA ARG A 349 20.64 -17.79 -2.70
C ARG A 349 21.60 -17.14 -3.69
N ILE A 350 22.36 -16.14 -3.24
CA ILE A 350 23.30 -15.39 -4.05
C ILE A 350 24.55 -16.24 -4.29
N ASN A 351 24.70 -16.76 -5.52
CA ASN A 351 25.86 -17.57 -5.88
C ASN A 351 27.15 -16.74 -5.94
N ALA A 352 28.31 -17.40 -6.08
CA ALA A 352 29.61 -16.73 -6.04
C ALA A 352 29.79 -15.65 -7.11
N GLU A 353 29.28 -15.87 -8.32
CA GLU A 353 29.34 -14.90 -9.42
C GLU A 353 28.49 -13.65 -9.10
N ALA A 354 27.25 -13.86 -8.66
CA ALA A 354 26.35 -12.79 -8.26
C ALA A 354 26.88 -12.02 -7.04
N MET A 355 27.53 -12.70 -6.09
CA MET A 355 28.19 -12.07 -4.94
C MET A 355 29.36 -11.18 -5.39
N ALA A 356 30.17 -11.63 -6.35
CA ALA A 356 31.22 -10.81 -6.92
C ALA A 356 30.66 -9.54 -7.60
N ASN A 357 29.55 -9.67 -8.32
CA ASN A 357 28.85 -8.53 -8.93
C ASN A 357 28.29 -7.56 -7.88
N LEU A 358 27.68 -8.08 -6.80
CA LEU A 358 27.24 -7.28 -5.66
C LEU A 358 28.41 -6.48 -5.07
N VAL A 359 29.50 -7.15 -4.71
CA VAL A 359 30.70 -6.52 -4.13
C VAL A 359 31.26 -5.43 -5.05
N ASN A 360 31.28 -5.66 -6.36
CA ASN A 360 31.73 -4.68 -7.33
C ASN A 360 30.82 -3.44 -7.37
N SER A 361 29.50 -3.63 -7.23
CA SER A 361 28.50 -2.56 -7.25
C SER A 361 28.51 -1.66 -6.00
N LEU A 362 29.00 -2.15 -4.86
CA LEU A 362 29.02 -1.39 -3.61
C LEU A 362 30.01 -0.20 -3.67
N PRO A 363 29.69 0.95 -3.06
CA PRO A 363 30.59 2.10 -3.03
C PRO A 363 31.83 1.82 -2.17
N PHE A 364 32.85 2.67 -2.27
CA PHE A 364 33.85 2.74 -1.21
C PHE A 364 33.15 3.22 0.07
N GLY A 365 33.37 2.49 1.16
CA GLY A 365 32.86 2.83 2.48
C GLY A 365 33.39 4.19 2.92
N LYS A 366 32.56 4.89 3.66
CA LYS A 366 32.92 6.14 4.33
C LYS A 366 33.26 5.81 5.77
N ILE A 367 34.25 6.52 6.30
CA ILE A 367 34.48 6.61 7.75
C ILE A 367 33.98 8.01 8.12
N GLU A 368 32.76 8.09 8.61
CA GLU A 368 32.23 9.33 9.18
C GLU A 368 32.34 9.24 10.70
N TYR A 369 32.70 10.35 11.34
CA TYR A 369 32.81 10.41 12.80
C TYR A 369 31.56 11.11 13.34
N GLU A 370 30.72 10.40 14.09
CA GLU A 370 29.63 11.01 14.86
C GLU A 370 29.97 11.00 16.36
N ARG A 371 29.44 12.00 17.10
CA ARG A 371 29.39 11.95 18.57
C ARG A 371 28.29 10.98 18.97
N VAL A 372 28.65 9.73 19.24
CA VAL A 372 27.66 8.68 19.55
C VAL A 372 27.65 8.32 21.05
N GLY A 373 28.61 8.78 21.85
CA GLY A 373 28.69 8.48 23.28
C GLY A 373 28.37 9.66 24.20
N LEU A 374 27.83 9.36 25.39
CA LEU A 374 27.71 10.29 26.52
C LEU A 374 29.09 10.80 27.02
N ASP A 375 30.17 10.15 26.58
CA ASP A 375 31.57 10.49 26.83
C ASP A 375 32.10 11.62 25.92
N GLY A 376 31.34 12.03 24.92
CA GLY A 376 31.74 13.05 23.95
C GLY A 376 32.83 12.59 22.96
N LEU A 377 33.13 11.28 22.90
CA LEU A 377 34.08 10.72 21.96
C LEU A 377 33.46 10.54 20.56
N LEU A 378 34.31 10.67 19.54
CA LEU A 378 33.96 10.43 18.14
C LEU A 378 34.14 8.94 17.84
N TYR A 379 33.06 8.27 17.45
CA TYR A 379 33.10 6.87 17.04
C TYR A 379 32.96 6.79 15.51
N PRO A 380 33.81 6.02 14.82
CA PRO A 380 33.72 5.86 13.38
C PRO A 380 32.46 5.05 13.04
N ILE A 381 31.59 5.63 12.22
CA ILE A 381 30.54 4.92 11.50
C ILE A 381 31.19 4.34 10.26
N GLN A 382 31.27 3.02 10.22
CA GLN A 382 31.80 2.27 9.08
C GLN A 382 30.64 1.56 8.37
N ASN A 383 30.69 1.49 7.05
CA ASN A 383 29.72 0.71 6.29
C ASN A 383 29.79 -0.77 6.72
N ILE A 384 28.63 -1.41 6.91
CA ILE A 384 28.53 -2.81 7.36
C ILE A 384 27.84 -3.64 6.29
N ILE A 385 28.45 -4.77 5.95
CA ILE A 385 27.81 -5.81 5.14
C ILE A 385 27.83 -7.15 5.89
N ILE A 386 26.66 -7.78 5.93
CA ILE A 386 26.45 -9.12 6.49
C ILE A 386 25.94 -10.01 5.37
N THR A 387 26.79 -10.96 4.94
CA THR A 387 26.51 -11.75 3.72
C THR A 387 26.07 -13.17 3.99
N ASN A 388 26.51 -13.74 5.12
CA ASN A 388 26.21 -15.13 5.48
C ASN A 388 25.74 -15.26 6.92
N SER A 389 25.18 -16.41 7.25
CA SER A 389 24.96 -16.85 8.61
C SER A 389 25.33 -18.32 8.80
N ASN A 390 25.33 -18.80 10.05
CA ASN A 390 25.43 -20.24 10.35
C ASN A 390 24.08 -20.98 10.33
N SER A 391 23.03 -20.34 9.79
CA SER A 391 21.72 -20.95 9.60
C SER A 391 21.77 -22.01 8.49
N PRO A 392 21.06 -23.16 8.61
CA PRO A 392 21.00 -24.17 7.56
C PRO A 392 20.27 -23.71 6.28
N THR A 393 19.56 -22.58 6.33
CA THR A 393 18.91 -21.93 5.19
C THR A 393 19.87 -21.08 4.36
N GLU A 394 21.08 -20.79 4.87
CA GLU A 394 22.08 -20.00 4.18
C GLU A 394 22.58 -20.70 2.92
N LYS A 395 22.44 -20.03 1.77
CA LYS A 395 22.91 -20.51 0.47
C LYS A 395 23.69 -19.45 -0.31
N ASN A 396 23.94 -18.29 0.28
CA ASN A 396 24.85 -17.30 -0.28
C ASN A 396 26.27 -17.87 -0.30
N GLN A 397 27.02 -17.52 -1.34
CA GLN A 397 28.40 -17.94 -1.52
C GLN A 397 29.29 -16.71 -1.55
N ILE A 398 29.98 -16.44 -0.43
CA ILE A 398 31.04 -15.45 -0.36
C ILE A 398 32.41 -16.13 -0.41
N THR A 399 33.34 -15.56 -1.18
CA THR A 399 34.72 -16.06 -1.29
C THR A 399 35.70 -15.19 -0.49
N PRO A 400 36.90 -15.71 -0.13
CA PRO A 400 37.97 -14.91 0.47
C PRO A 400 38.33 -13.67 -0.36
N GLU A 401 38.29 -13.78 -1.70
CA GLU A 401 38.54 -12.68 -2.62
C GLU A 401 37.47 -11.58 -2.51
N ASN A 402 36.19 -11.96 -2.36
CA ASN A 402 35.10 -11.02 -2.10
C ASN A 402 35.30 -10.27 -0.77
N ILE A 403 35.67 -11.00 0.29
CA ILE A 403 35.94 -10.40 1.62
C ILE A 403 37.10 -9.41 1.53
N ALA A 404 38.20 -9.79 0.87
CA ALA A 404 39.36 -8.92 0.67
C ALA A 404 39.00 -7.65 -0.13
N ALA A 405 38.18 -7.79 -1.18
CA ALA A 405 37.71 -6.66 -1.98
C ALA A 405 36.82 -5.70 -1.18
N LEU A 406 35.91 -6.22 -0.36
CA LEU A 406 35.07 -5.42 0.55
C LEU A 406 35.91 -4.68 1.60
N LYS A 407 36.88 -5.37 2.24
CA LYS A 407 37.82 -4.74 3.19
C LYS A 407 38.66 -3.65 2.53
N LYS A 408 39.11 -3.84 1.29
CA LYS A 408 39.79 -2.80 0.49
C LYS A 408 38.88 -1.59 0.25
N LYS A 409 37.58 -1.83 0.07
CA LYS A 409 36.55 -0.78 0.03
C LYS A 409 36.20 -0.21 1.41
N GLN A 410 36.91 -0.52 2.49
CA GLN A 410 36.65 -0.04 3.85
C GLN A 410 35.32 -0.49 4.46
N TRP A 411 34.71 -1.56 3.96
CA TRP A 411 33.53 -2.16 4.59
C TRP A 411 33.93 -3.06 5.76
N LYS A 412 33.14 -3.00 6.84
CA LYS A 412 33.13 -4.02 7.87
C LYS A 412 32.31 -5.20 7.35
N VAL A 413 32.96 -6.36 7.24
CA VAL A 413 32.39 -7.55 6.61
C VAL A 413 32.16 -8.59 7.68
N GLY A 414 30.95 -9.10 7.78
CA GLY A 414 30.65 -10.14 8.76
C GLY A 414 29.55 -11.10 8.36
N TRP A 415 29.21 -11.93 9.34
CA TRP A 415 28.19 -12.95 9.27
C TRP A 415 27.38 -12.98 10.56
N THR A 416 26.17 -13.54 10.48
CA THR A 416 25.25 -13.64 11.62
C THR A 416 25.39 -15.00 12.31
N ASP A 417 25.64 -14.99 13.61
CA ASP A 417 25.67 -16.20 14.44
C ASP A 417 24.32 -16.42 15.14
N HIS A 418 23.48 -17.29 14.58
CA HIS A 418 22.19 -17.64 15.18
C HIS A 418 22.31 -18.47 16.46
N THR A 419 23.49 -19.03 16.77
CA THR A 419 23.73 -19.71 18.06
C THR A 419 24.02 -18.73 19.19
N ASP A 420 24.35 -17.47 18.86
CA ASP A 420 24.62 -16.37 19.77
C ASP A 420 23.61 -15.23 19.55
N ASN A 421 22.30 -15.57 19.56
CA ASN A 421 21.18 -14.63 19.40
C ASN A 421 21.25 -13.73 18.15
N GLY A 422 21.88 -14.18 17.06
CA GLY A 422 22.02 -13.39 15.84
C GLY A 422 23.08 -12.30 15.93
N LYS A 423 24.08 -12.44 16.81
CA LYS A 423 25.16 -11.44 16.88
C LYS A 423 25.98 -11.40 15.61
N PHE A 424 26.35 -10.18 15.23
CA PHE A 424 27.33 -9.92 14.19
C PHE A 424 28.72 -10.46 14.60
N LYS A 425 29.35 -11.21 13.69
CA LYS A 425 30.74 -11.67 13.80
C LYS A 425 31.51 -11.20 12.57
N GLU A 426 32.69 -10.63 12.77
CA GLU A 426 33.55 -10.18 11.67
C GLU A 426 34.35 -11.35 11.08
N TYR A 427 34.62 -11.30 9.77
CA TYR A 427 35.48 -12.28 9.07
C TYR A 427 36.98 -12.03 9.26
#